data_AF-A0A966PBM9-F1
#
_entry.id   AF-A0A966PBM9-F1
#
_cell.length_a   1.000
_cell.length_b   1.000
_cell.length_c   1.000
_cell.angle_alpha   90.00
_cell.angle_beta   90.00
_cell.angle_gamma   90.00
#
_symmetry.space_group_name_H-M   'P 1'
#
loop_
_entity.id
_entity.type
_entity.pdbx_description
1 polymer ?
#
loop_
_entity_poly.entity_id
_entity_poly.type
_entity_poly.pdbx_seq_one_letter_code
_entity_poly.pdbx_strand_id
1 'polypeptide(L)'
;GKGARPDNLTREIKRLPDHIRSRLTLENCETAYSAAELKPVCDATGVPIVLDVHHHTFRTGGLDLAAAIDLATETWRGVKPLQHLSNTSPDISPEAPASKRRAHSDWVHYIPDAQRAVLSKVDVEMEFKMKNWAIELAVKDLGLPLV
;
A
#
# COMPACT_ATOMS: atom_id res chain seq x y z
N GLY A 1 9.26 -16.96 8.69
CA GLY A 1 8.42 -16.00 7.98
C GLY A 1 9.18 -14.71 7.69
N LYS A 2 8.61 -13.80 6.89
CA LYS A 2 9.24 -12.53 6.48
C LYS A 2 9.23 -11.43 7.57
N GLY A 3 8.36 -11.54 8.58
CA GLY A 3 8.18 -10.54 9.64
C GLY A 3 9.16 -10.62 10.83
N ALA A 4 9.00 -9.70 11.78
CA ALA A 4 9.70 -9.64 13.07
C ALA A 4 11.24 -9.61 13.00
N ARG A 5 11.81 -9.03 11.94
CA ARG A 5 13.26 -8.92 11.74
C ARG A 5 13.68 -7.54 11.18
N PRO A 6 13.19 -6.41 11.74
CA PRO A 6 13.45 -5.07 11.20
C PRO A 6 14.95 -4.72 11.16
N ASP A 7 15.73 -5.20 12.12
CA ASP A 7 17.18 -4.96 12.16
C ASP A 7 17.93 -5.67 11.02
N ASN A 8 17.54 -6.91 10.73
CA ASN A 8 18.10 -7.66 9.60
C ASN A 8 17.70 -6.99 8.27
N LEU A 9 16.44 -6.60 8.12
CA LEU A 9 15.96 -5.89 6.94
C LEU A 9 16.75 -4.59 6.73
N THR A 10 16.90 -3.79 7.77
CA THR A 10 17.71 -2.55 7.76
C THR A 10 19.15 -2.82 7.34
N ARG A 11 19.79 -3.84 7.92
CA ARG A 11 21.18 -4.22 7.60
C ARG A 11 21.32 -4.61 6.13
N GLU A 12 20.44 -5.46 5.62
CA GLU A 12 20.54 -5.91 4.22
C GLU A 12 20.25 -4.77 3.23
N ILE A 13 19.29 -3.89 3.51
CA ILE A 13 19.04 -2.69 2.69
C ILE A 13 20.29 -1.80 2.61
N LYS A 14 20.99 -1.57 3.74
CA LYS A 14 22.22 -0.77 3.78
C LYS A 14 23.37 -1.39 2.98
N ARG A 15 23.35 -2.70 2.74
CA ARG A 15 24.36 -3.42 1.94
C ARG A 15 24.08 -3.38 0.45
N LEU A 16 22.87 -3.00 0.03
CA LEU A 16 22.55 -2.89 -1.38
C LEU A 16 23.36 -1.75 -2.03
N PRO A 17 23.89 -1.98 -3.25
CA PRO A 17 24.47 -0.91 -4.06
C PRO A 17 23.51 0.27 -4.25
N ASP A 18 24.06 1.47 -4.34
CA ASP A 18 23.26 2.70 -4.40
C ASP A 18 22.26 2.73 -5.57
N HIS A 19 22.62 2.16 -6.73
CA HIS A 19 21.72 2.11 -7.88
C HIS A 19 20.47 1.22 -7.65
N ILE A 20 20.57 0.25 -6.74
CA ILE A 20 19.42 -0.56 -6.29
C ILE A 20 18.67 0.20 -5.19
N ARG A 21 19.39 0.65 -4.15
CA ARG A 21 18.77 1.31 -2.99
C ARG A 21 18.01 2.59 -3.38
N SER A 22 18.48 3.33 -4.38
CA SER A 22 17.85 4.55 -4.90
C SER A 22 16.50 4.34 -5.60
N ARG A 23 16.12 3.10 -5.91
CA ARG A 23 14.84 2.73 -6.55
C ARG A 23 13.98 1.82 -5.69
N LEU A 24 14.52 1.38 -4.55
CA LEU A 24 13.81 0.48 -3.66
C LEU A 24 12.71 1.25 -2.93
N THR A 25 11.57 0.59 -2.75
CA THR A 25 10.49 0.99 -1.84
C THR A 25 10.14 -0.21 -0.95
N LEU A 26 9.49 0.04 0.18
CA LEU A 26 8.93 -0.99 1.04
C LEU A 26 7.41 -0.87 1.06
N GLU A 27 6.71 -1.99 1.01
CA GLU A 27 5.26 -2.02 1.08
C GLU A 27 4.80 -2.67 2.39
N ASN A 28 3.75 -2.15 3.02
CA ASN A 28 3.13 -2.83 4.15
C ASN A 28 2.42 -4.11 3.69
N CYS A 29 2.48 -5.14 4.51
CA CYS A 29 1.96 -6.46 4.21
C CYS A 29 1.01 -6.90 5.33
N GLU A 30 -0.07 -7.56 4.93
CA GLU A 30 -1.15 -8.11 5.74
C GLU A 30 -0.71 -9.19 6.73
N THR A 31 0.52 -9.72 6.61
CA THR A 31 1.07 -10.76 7.50
C THR A 31 2.39 -10.43 8.17
N ALA A 32 3.20 -9.54 7.61
CA ALA A 32 4.59 -9.36 8.02
C ALA A 32 4.87 -8.04 8.73
N TYR A 33 4.52 -6.90 8.10
CA TYR A 33 4.80 -5.56 8.61
C TYR A 33 3.67 -4.60 8.24
N SER A 34 3.12 -3.90 9.22
CA SER A 34 2.30 -2.70 9.00
C SER A 34 3.16 -1.52 8.58
N ALA A 35 2.54 -0.45 8.10
CA ALA A 35 3.25 0.81 7.81
C ALA A 35 3.96 1.36 9.06
N ALA A 36 3.32 1.27 10.23
CA ALA A 36 3.91 1.66 11.52
C ALA A 36 5.18 0.86 11.85
N GLU A 37 5.18 -0.44 11.59
CA GLU A 37 6.35 -1.31 11.83
C GLU A 37 7.47 -1.10 10.79
N LEU A 38 7.14 -0.63 9.58
CA LEU A 38 8.14 -0.27 8.56
C LEU A 38 8.76 1.10 8.80
N LYS A 39 8.09 2.01 9.50
CA LYS A 39 8.56 3.40 9.71
C LYS A 39 10.00 3.47 10.27
N PRO A 40 10.38 2.71 11.31
CA PRO A 40 11.76 2.72 11.80
C PRO A 40 12.79 2.25 10.77
N VAL A 41 12.43 1.26 9.93
CA VAL A 41 13.30 0.77 8.83
C VAL A 41 13.46 1.85 7.76
N CYS A 42 12.37 2.52 7.39
CA CYS A 42 12.38 3.65 6.48
C CYS A 42 13.29 4.77 7.00
N ASP A 43 13.12 5.18 8.26
CA ASP A 43 13.92 6.25 8.86
C ASP A 43 15.42 5.91 8.87
N ALA A 44 15.76 4.65 9.16
CA ALA A 44 17.13 4.18 9.22
C ALA A 44 17.81 4.01 7.84
N THR A 45 17.04 3.83 6.76
CA THR A 45 17.56 3.46 5.42
C THR A 45 17.31 4.52 4.35
N GLY A 46 16.32 5.39 4.54
CA GLY A 46 15.83 6.32 3.54
C GLY A 46 14.94 5.69 2.46
N VAL A 47 14.59 4.40 2.58
CA VAL A 47 13.73 3.71 1.62
C VAL A 47 12.26 4.03 1.93
N PRO A 48 11.50 4.65 1.02
CA PRO A 48 10.13 5.10 1.30
C PRO A 48 9.14 3.94 1.39
N ILE A 49 8.00 4.21 2.03
CA ILE A 49 6.89 3.27 2.16
C ILE A 49 5.86 3.53 1.05
N VAL A 50 5.58 2.52 0.23
CA VAL A 50 4.37 2.45 -0.58
C VAL A 50 3.26 1.90 0.31
N LEU A 51 2.21 2.69 0.53
CA LEU A 51 1.08 2.22 1.33
C LEU A 51 0.12 1.42 0.46
N ASP A 52 -0.06 0.14 0.79
CA ASP A 52 -1.17 -0.66 0.30
C ASP A 52 -2.35 -0.57 1.29
N VAL A 53 -3.44 0.03 0.82
CA VAL A 53 -4.64 0.28 1.64
C VAL A 53 -5.42 -0.99 1.95
N HIS A 54 -5.36 -2.00 1.09
CA HIS A 54 -6.04 -3.29 1.28
C HIS A 54 -5.30 -4.12 2.32
N HIS A 55 -3.98 -4.23 2.23
CA HIS A 55 -3.13 -4.85 3.25
C HIS A 55 -3.30 -4.17 4.61
N HIS A 56 -3.44 -2.84 4.64
CA HIS A 56 -3.67 -2.09 5.86
C HIS A 56 -4.95 -2.53 6.59
N THR A 57 -6.01 -2.92 5.88
CA THR A 57 -7.26 -3.41 6.51
C THR A 57 -7.05 -4.67 7.38
N PHE A 58 -6.04 -5.47 7.07
CA PHE A 58 -5.73 -6.71 7.81
C PHE A 58 -4.62 -6.54 8.85
N ARG A 59 -3.76 -5.52 8.69
CA ARG A 59 -2.66 -5.23 9.60
C ARG A 59 -2.43 -3.73 9.73
N THR A 60 -3.24 -3.09 10.56
CA THR A 60 -3.22 -1.64 10.76
C THR A 60 -1.98 -1.13 11.48
N GLY A 61 -1.39 -1.95 12.36
CA GLY A 61 -0.32 -1.51 13.25
C GLY A 61 -0.78 -0.48 14.29
N GLY A 62 -2.09 -0.41 14.56
CA GLY A 62 -2.68 0.56 15.48
C GLY A 62 -2.98 1.94 14.89
N LEU A 63 -2.73 2.14 13.59
CA LEU A 63 -3.08 3.37 12.88
C LEU A 63 -4.43 3.21 12.18
N ASP A 64 -5.21 4.28 12.11
CA ASP A 64 -6.26 4.35 11.09
C ASP A 64 -5.65 4.65 9.72
N LEU A 65 -6.48 4.54 8.67
CA LEU A 65 -6.00 4.68 7.30
C LEU A 65 -5.46 6.09 7.01
N ALA A 66 -6.07 7.13 7.57
CA ALA A 66 -5.63 8.51 7.35
C ALA A 66 -4.23 8.73 7.96
N ALA A 67 -4.02 8.29 9.20
CA ALA A 67 -2.73 8.34 9.87
C ALA A 67 -1.66 7.48 9.15
N ALA A 68 -2.06 6.33 8.59
CA ALA A 68 -1.16 5.50 7.79
C ALA A 68 -0.76 6.17 6.47
N ILE A 69 -1.70 6.87 5.81
CA ILE A 69 -1.44 7.67 4.60
C ILE A 69 -0.46 8.79 4.90
N ASP A 70 -0.66 9.54 5.98
CA ASP A 70 0.21 10.65 6.36
C ASP A 70 1.62 10.13 6.69
N LEU A 71 1.72 9.09 7.51
CA LEU A 71 2.99 8.46 7.86
C LEU A 71 3.74 7.96 6.63
N ALA A 72 3.07 7.28 5.70
CA ALA A 72 3.71 6.79 4.48
C ALA A 72 4.13 7.95 3.58
N THR A 73 3.30 8.98 3.42
CA THR A 73 3.57 10.18 2.62
C THR A 73 4.84 10.90 3.08
N GLU A 74 5.02 11.06 4.39
CA GLU A 74 6.22 11.69 4.97
C GLU A 74 7.53 10.99 4.55
N THR A 75 7.48 9.67 4.31
CA THR A 75 8.68 8.90 3.93
C THR A 75 9.24 9.24 2.55
N TRP A 76 8.44 9.85 1.67
CA TRP A 76 8.84 10.21 0.30
C TRP A 76 9.59 11.55 0.20
N ARG A 77 9.70 12.31 1.30
CA ARG A 77 10.60 13.47 1.45
C ARG A 77 10.48 14.50 0.31
N GLY A 78 9.25 14.83 -0.05
CA GLY A 78 8.94 15.83 -1.08
C GLY A 78 8.81 15.29 -2.51
N VAL A 79 9.03 13.99 -2.71
CA VAL A 79 8.62 13.28 -3.93
C VAL A 79 7.16 12.88 -3.80
N LYS A 80 6.42 12.90 -4.92
CA LYS A 80 5.01 12.45 -4.95
C LYS A 80 4.93 10.98 -4.51
N PRO A 81 4.17 10.62 -3.46
CA PRO A 81 4.07 9.24 -2.99
C PRO A 81 3.32 8.33 -3.95
N LEU A 82 3.69 7.05 -3.98
CA LEU A 82 2.88 5.98 -4.56
C LEU A 82 2.09 5.25 -3.47
N GLN A 83 0.83 4.94 -3.77
CA GLN A 83 -0.03 4.06 -2.97
C GLN A 83 -0.59 2.94 -3.84
N HIS A 84 -0.89 1.80 -3.25
CA HIS A 84 -1.65 0.73 -3.92
C HIS A 84 -3.13 0.80 -3.53
N LEU A 85 -3.98 0.46 -4.48
CA LEU A 85 -5.41 0.26 -4.30
C LEU A 85 -5.83 -1.10 -4.84
N SER A 86 -6.38 -1.93 -3.97
CA SER A 86 -7.12 -3.14 -4.29
C SER A 86 -8.28 -3.29 -3.29
N ASN A 87 -9.22 -4.20 -3.55
CA ASN A 87 -10.30 -4.52 -2.63
C ASN A 87 -10.50 -6.03 -2.50
N THR A 88 -11.12 -6.44 -1.40
CA THR A 88 -11.76 -7.76 -1.33
C THR A 88 -12.99 -7.77 -2.24
N SER A 89 -13.24 -8.87 -2.94
CA SER A 89 -14.48 -9.01 -3.71
C SER A 89 -15.71 -9.02 -2.78
N PRO A 90 -16.78 -8.27 -3.08
CA PRO A 90 -17.92 -8.06 -2.16
C PRO A 90 -18.75 -9.32 -1.91
N ASP A 91 -18.63 -10.35 -2.75
CA ASP A 91 -19.26 -11.66 -2.58
C ASP A 91 -18.53 -12.55 -1.54
N ILE A 92 -17.32 -12.16 -1.11
CA ILE A 92 -16.57 -12.89 -0.10
C ILE A 92 -17.07 -12.50 1.30
N SER A 93 -17.57 -13.49 2.04
CA SER A 93 -18.04 -13.27 3.42
C SER A 93 -16.90 -12.85 4.37
N PRO A 94 -17.19 -12.03 5.39
CA PRO A 94 -16.21 -11.66 6.43
C PRO A 94 -15.64 -12.86 7.20
N GLU A 95 -16.38 -13.97 7.27
CA GLU A 95 -16.00 -15.23 7.92
C GLU A 95 -15.18 -16.14 7.01
N ALA A 96 -15.01 -15.78 5.72
CA ALA A 96 -14.22 -16.57 4.79
C ALA A 96 -12.74 -16.67 5.24
N PRO A 97 -12.04 -17.74 4.84
CA PRO A 97 -10.62 -17.89 5.13
C PRO A 97 -9.82 -16.65 4.73
N ALA A 98 -8.81 -16.30 5.54
CA ALA A 98 -8.01 -15.10 5.31
C ALA A 98 -7.38 -15.06 3.90
N SER A 99 -7.02 -16.21 3.33
CA SER A 99 -6.52 -16.30 1.96
C SER A 99 -7.53 -15.82 0.90
N LYS A 100 -8.83 -16.04 1.11
CA LYS A 100 -9.88 -15.54 0.21
C LYS A 100 -10.11 -14.05 0.40
N ARG A 101 -10.17 -13.57 1.66
CA ARG A 101 -10.40 -12.15 1.95
C ARG A 101 -9.24 -11.27 1.47
N ARG A 102 -8.00 -11.77 1.54
CA ARG A 102 -6.83 -11.01 1.08
C ARG A 102 -6.68 -10.97 -0.43
N ALA A 103 -7.32 -11.87 -1.17
CA ALA A 103 -7.19 -11.89 -2.62
C ALA A 103 -7.80 -10.63 -3.23
N HIS A 104 -7.09 -10.05 -4.20
CA HIS A 104 -7.60 -8.89 -4.94
C HIS A 104 -8.83 -9.29 -5.75
N SER A 105 -9.82 -8.40 -5.78
CA SER A 105 -10.99 -8.51 -6.63
C SER A 105 -10.63 -8.39 -8.11
N ASP A 106 -11.58 -8.77 -8.96
CA ASP A 106 -11.44 -8.61 -10.40
C ASP A 106 -11.58 -7.13 -10.80
N TRP A 107 -12.47 -6.41 -10.12
CA TRP A 107 -12.87 -5.03 -10.42
C TRP A 107 -12.71 -4.12 -9.21
N VAL A 108 -12.67 -2.81 -9.46
CA VAL A 108 -12.71 -1.78 -8.41
C VAL A 108 -14.12 -1.70 -7.85
N HIS A 109 -14.25 -1.85 -6.53
CA HIS A 109 -15.55 -1.78 -5.87
C HIS A 109 -15.72 -0.50 -5.06
N TYR A 110 -14.64 -0.01 -4.46
CA TYR A 110 -14.64 1.25 -3.72
C TYR A 110 -13.23 1.81 -3.58
N ILE A 111 -13.16 3.11 -3.29
CA ILE A 111 -11.94 3.79 -2.86
C ILE A 111 -12.19 4.25 -1.43
N PRO A 112 -11.34 3.89 -0.45
CA PRO A 112 -11.50 4.38 0.91
C PRO A 112 -11.51 5.91 0.94
N ASP A 113 -12.41 6.52 1.72
CA ASP A 113 -12.57 7.98 1.77
C ASP A 113 -11.26 8.73 2.08
N ALA A 114 -10.45 8.18 3.00
CA ALA A 114 -9.15 8.75 3.33
C ALA A 114 -8.18 8.75 2.13
N GLN A 115 -8.17 7.70 1.32
CA GLN A 115 -7.38 7.65 0.08
C GLN A 115 -7.97 8.57 -0.99
N ARG A 116 -9.29 8.60 -1.13
CA ARG A 116 -10.00 9.49 -2.07
C ARG A 116 -9.66 10.96 -1.82
N ALA A 117 -9.55 11.36 -0.54
CA ALA A 117 -9.22 12.72 -0.13
C ALA A 117 -7.82 13.19 -0.55
N VAL A 118 -6.90 12.27 -0.88
CA VAL A 118 -5.50 12.60 -1.23
C VAL A 118 -5.13 12.31 -2.68
N LEU A 119 -6.08 11.89 -3.54
CA LEU A 119 -5.80 11.50 -4.93
C LEU A 119 -5.05 12.56 -5.76
N SER A 120 -5.22 13.85 -5.47
CA SER A 120 -4.49 14.93 -6.15
C SER A 120 -3.02 15.06 -5.73
N LYS A 121 -2.61 14.40 -4.64
CA LYS A 121 -1.28 14.49 -4.01
C LYS A 121 -0.45 13.22 -4.13
N VAL A 122 -1.04 12.12 -4.58
CA VAL A 122 -0.39 10.80 -4.68
C VAL A 122 -0.56 10.22 -6.08
N ASP A 123 0.32 9.29 -6.44
CA ASP A 123 0.09 8.34 -7.53
C ASP A 123 -0.55 7.09 -6.93
N VAL A 124 -1.44 6.44 -7.70
CA VAL A 124 -2.14 5.23 -7.27
C VAL A 124 -1.92 4.12 -8.29
N GLU A 125 -1.27 3.04 -7.85
CA GLU A 125 -1.23 1.78 -8.60
C GLU A 125 -2.46 0.95 -8.25
N MET A 126 -3.26 0.60 -9.27
CA MET A 126 -4.50 -0.16 -9.10
C MET A 126 -4.24 -1.64 -9.35
N GLU A 127 -4.27 -2.44 -8.29
CA GLU A 127 -3.88 -3.85 -8.32
C GLU A 127 -5.08 -4.79 -8.43
N PHE A 128 -5.81 -4.70 -9.55
CA PHE A 128 -7.00 -5.54 -9.81
C PHE A 128 -6.73 -6.56 -10.92
N LYS A 129 -7.35 -7.73 -10.87
CA LYS A 129 -7.06 -8.81 -11.84
C LYS A 129 -7.41 -8.46 -13.28
N MET A 130 -8.42 -7.61 -13.49
CA MET A 130 -8.82 -7.16 -14.84
C MET A 130 -7.96 -6.02 -15.38
N LYS A 131 -6.95 -5.56 -14.63
CA LYS A 131 -5.93 -4.58 -15.06
C LYS A 131 -6.58 -3.31 -15.63
N ASN A 132 -6.20 -2.88 -16.83
CA ASN A 132 -6.67 -1.65 -17.46
C ASN A 132 -8.20 -1.59 -17.59
N TRP A 133 -8.88 -2.72 -17.77
CA TRP A 133 -10.35 -2.75 -17.82
C TRP A 133 -10.99 -2.31 -16.50
N ALA A 134 -10.39 -2.71 -15.37
CA ALA A 134 -10.88 -2.30 -14.06
C ALA A 134 -10.73 -0.79 -13.86
N ILE A 135 -9.62 -0.23 -14.36
CA ILE A 135 -9.32 1.20 -14.27
C ILE A 135 -10.28 2.00 -15.15
N GLU A 136 -10.46 1.60 -16.41
CA GLU A 136 -11.37 2.27 -17.36
C GLU A 136 -12.81 2.33 -16.83
N LEU A 137 -13.29 1.21 -16.26
CA LEU A 137 -14.62 1.17 -15.66
C LEU A 137 -14.71 2.04 -14.40
N ALA A 138 -13.70 2.00 -13.52
CA ALA A 138 -13.68 2.81 -12.31
C ALA A 138 -13.64 4.31 -12.60
N VAL A 139 -12.92 4.75 -13.63
CA VAL A 139 -12.93 6.15 -14.08
C VAL A 139 -14.34 6.59 -14.45
N LYS A 140 -15.05 5.77 -15.22
CA LYS A 140 -16.42 6.04 -15.66
C LYS A 140 -17.40 6.06 -14.48
N ASP A 141 -17.30 5.09 -13.59
CA ASP A 141 -18.32 4.83 -12.56
C ASP A 141 -18.06 5.60 -11.25
N LEU A 142 -16.79 5.86 -10.91
CA LEU A 142 -16.38 6.50 -9.65
C LEU A 142 -15.88 7.95 -9.82
N GLY A 143 -15.85 8.43 -11.07
CA GLY A 143 -15.45 9.79 -11.42
C GLY A 143 -13.98 10.08 -11.12
N LEU A 144 -13.09 9.12 -11.38
CA LEU A 144 -11.67 9.30 -11.13
C LEU A 144 -11.02 10.17 -12.22
N PRO A 145 -10.12 11.09 -11.85
CA PRO A 145 -9.33 11.80 -12.85
C PRO A 145 -8.35 10.83 -13.53
N LEU A 146 -8.39 10.74 -14.86
CA LEU A 146 -7.30 10.17 -15.65
C LEU A 146 -6.25 11.26 -15.87
N VAL A 147 -5.05 11.06 -15.34
CA VAL A 147 -3.87 11.90 -15.63
C VAL A 147 -2.70 11.00 -15.96
#